data_AF-A0A1B8ULS3-F1
#
_entry.id   AF-A0A1B8ULS3-F1
#
_cell.length_a   1.000
_cell.length_b   1.000
_cell.length_c   1.000
_cell.angle_alpha   90.00
_cell.angle_beta   90.00
_cell.angle_gamma   90.00
#
_symmetry.space_group_name_H-M   'P 1'
#
loop_
_entity.id
_entity.type
_entity.pdbx_description
1 polymer ?
#
loop_
_entity_poly.entity_id
_entity_poly.type
_entity_poly.pdbx_seq_one_letter_code
_entity_poly.pdbx_strand_id
1 'polypeptide(L)'
;MRKYFVFSIVILVLILTGCTTSIYDEPYTNEIIDRISGPQSEVTSSDLLSLSMAEVYEREGRMTIAGKTVGQVIKESTRITMEKIEQGKQANEEREKQVALSKERTKRIKIELVKKENYPFSVQKGIYNDVIRIDYRMTNNSGKPISAFKASFTLLDAFGESIFTSGITYDEGLQKGEKVTQAYQVEVSPFTEG
;
A
#
# COMPACT_ATOMS: atom_id res chain seq x y z
N MET A 1 -71.46 8.86 -37.70
CA MET A 1 -70.57 7.76 -37.28
C MET A 1 -69.13 7.85 -37.83
N ARG A 2 -68.91 8.34 -39.07
CA ARG A 2 -67.57 8.39 -39.70
C ARG A 2 -66.55 9.36 -39.04
N LYS A 3 -67.01 10.39 -38.30
CA LYS A 3 -66.13 11.38 -37.62
C LYS A 3 -65.53 10.88 -36.29
N TYR A 4 -66.25 10.01 -35.57
CA TYR A 4 -65.76 9.43 -34.30
C TYR A 4 -64.72 8.32 -34.52
N PHE A 5 -64.79 7.65 -35.67
CA PHE A 5 -63.81 6.62 -36.05
C PHE A 5 -62.43 7.22 -36.36
N VAL A 6 -62.39 8.39 -37.01
CA VAL A 6 -61.13 9.11 -37.30
C VAL A 6 -60.51 9.67 -36.01
N PHE A 7 -61.34 10.17 -35.08
CA PHE A 7 -60.85 10.68 -33.78
C PHE A 7 -60.26 9.57 -32.89
N SER A 8 -60.84 8.37 -32.95
CA SER A 8 -60.33 7.21 -32.20
C SER A 8 -58.98 6.69 -32.71
N ILE A 9 -58.70 6.85 -34.01
CA ILE A 9 -57.41 6.42 -34.61
C ILE A 9 -56.30 7.42 -34.28
N VAL A 10 -56.60 8.73 -34.25
CA VAL A 10 -55.59 9.77 -33.89
C VAL A 10 -55.15 9.66 -32.43
N ILE A 11 -56.06 9.31 -31.51
CA ILE A 11 -55.72 9.10 -30.09
C ILE A 11 -54.90 7.80 -29.90
N LEU A 12 -55.17 6.75 -30.68
CA LEU A 12 -54.39 5.50 -30.63
C LEU A 12 -52.95 5.68 -31.17
N VAL A 13 -52.76 6.55 -32.18
CA VAL A 13 -51.43 6.87 -32.73
C VAL A 13 -50.61 7.73 -31.76
N LEU A 14 -51.24 8.60 -30.96
CA LEU A 14 -50.56 9.41 -29.92
C LEU A 14 -50.11 8.60 -28.70
N ILE A 15 -50.72 7.44 -28.43
CA ILE A 15 -50.33 6.55 -27.32
C ILE A 15 -49.17 5.62 -27.72
N LEU A 16 -48.96 5.38 -29.02
CA LEU A 16 -47.91 4.49 -29.54
C LEU A 16 -46.55 5.18 -29.75
N THR A 17 -46.44 6.50 -29.60
CA THR A 17 -45.16 7.22 -29.64
C THR A 17 -44.51 7.39 -28.26
N GLY A 18 -45.13 6.87 -27.20
CA GLY A 18 -44.59 6.87 -25.83
C GLY A 18 -43.65 5.71 -25.53
N CYS A 19 -42.73 5.36 -26.42
CA CYS A 19 -41.57 4.57 -26.03
C CYS A 19 -40.60 5.51 -25.31
N THR A 20 -40.81 5.74 -24.01
CA THR A 20 -39.81 6.39 -23.17
C THR A 20 -38.62 5.43 -23.08
N THR A 21 -37.66 5.58 -23.98
CA THR A 21 -36.36 4.89 -23.89
C THR A 21 -35.71 5.27 -22.58
N SER A 22 -35.30 4.27 -21.80
CA SER A 22 -34.67 4.50 -20.52
C SER A 22 -33.34 5.22 -20.70
N ILE A 23 -33.00 6.13 -19.78
CA ILE A 23 -31.71 6.86 -19.79
C ILE A 23 -30.51 5.89 -19.86
N TYR A 24 -30.63 4.67 -19.33
CA TYR A 24 -29.55 3.67 -19.36
C TYR A 24 -29.21 3.16 -20.77
N ASP A 25 -30.14 3.26 -21.72
CA ASP A 25 -29.95 2.86 -23.11
C ASP A 25 -29.47 4.02 -24.00
N GLU A 26 -29.50 5.25 -23.48
CA GLU A 26 -29.03 6.44 -24.20
C GLU A 26 -27.49 6.48 -24.27
N PRO A 27 -26.91 6.97 -25.38
CA PRO A 27 -25.46 7.10 -25.54
C PRO A 27 -24.90 8.07 -24.49
N TYR A 28 -23.75 7.77 -23.92
CA TYR A 28 -23.10 8.62 -22.93
C TYR A 28 -22.49 9.86 -23.62
N THR A 29 -23.15 11.02 -23.47
CA THR A 29 -22.76 12.31 -24.06
C THR A 29 -22.89 13.45 -23.03
N ASN A 30 -22.29 14.61 -23.30
CA ASN A 30 -22.36 15.78 -22.41
C ASN A 30 -23.81 16.24 -22.14
N GLU A 31 -24.71 16.14 -23.13
CA GLU A 31 -26.13 16.49 -22.96
C GLU A 31 -26.85 15.55 -21.98
N ILE A 32 -26.45 14.27 -21.96
CA ILE A 32 -26.97 13.29 -21.02
C ILE A 32 -26.43 13.54 -19.61
N ILE A 33 -25.16 13.96 -19.49
CA ILE A 33 -24.53 14.30 -18.20
C ILE A 33 -25.29 15.41 -17.47
N ASP A 34 -25.75 16.43 -18.20
CA ASP A 34 -26.56 17.52 -17.61
C ASP A 34 -27.94 17.03 -17.15
N ARG A 35 -28.56 16.10 -17.88
CA ARG A 35 -29.87 15.51 -17.53
C ARG A 35 -29.78 14.60 -16.31
N ILE A 36 -28.76 13.74 -16.23
CA ILE A 36 -28.59 12.79 -15.11
C ILE A 36 -28.12 13.47 -13.82
N SER A 37 -27.52 14.66 -13.91
CA SER A 37 -27.14 15.48 -12.75
C SER A 37 -28.30 16.36 -12.24
N GLY A 38 -29.41 16.41 -12.99
CA GLY A 38 -30.57 17.23 -12.67
C GLY A 38 -31.54 16.59 -11.64
N PRO A 39 -32.45 17.38 -11.05
CA PRO A 39 -33.37 16.94 -10.01
C PRO A 39 -34.46 15.94 -10.46
N GLN A 40 -34.59 15.67 -11.77
CA GLN A 40 -35.54 14.69 -12.33
C GLN A 40 -34.85 13.46 -12.95
N SER A 41 -33.61 13.20 -12.54
CA SER A 41 -32.81 12.07 -13.00
C SER A 41 -33.41 10.72 -12.58
N GLU A 42 -33.54 9.80 -13.53
CA GLU A 42 -33.87 8.37 -13.28
C GLU A 42 -32.68 7.57 -12.74
N VAL A 43 -31.52 8.21 -12.62
CA VAL A 43 -30.23 7.59 -12.27
C VAL A 43 -30.00 7.70 -10.76
N THR A 44 -29.63 6.59 -10.10
CA THR A 44 -29.44 6.59 -8.65
C THR A 44 -28.13 7.27 -8.23
N SER A 45 -27.99 7.62 -6.95
CA SER A 45 -26.72 8.16 -6.44
C SER A 45 -25.55 7.17 -6.58
N SER A 46 -25.81 5.86 -6.52
CA SER A 46 -24.80 4.82 -6.75
C SER A 46 -24.33 4.80 -8.21
N ASP A 47 -25.26 5.02 -9.13
CA ASP A 47 -24.97 5.08 -10.56
C ASP A 47 -24.18 6.34 -10.91
N LEU A 48 -24.54 7.49 -10.32
CA LEU A 48 -23.77 8.74 -10.46
C LEU A 48 -22.33 8.59 -9.96
N LEU A 49 -22.13 7.92 -8.83
CA LEU A 49 -20.79 7.57 -8.34
C LEU A 49 -20.05 6.70 -9.35
N SER A 50 -20.72 5.68 -9.90
CA SER A 50 -20.14 4.79 -10.90
C SER A 50 -19.76 5.54 -12.18
N LEU A 51 -20.55 6.52 -12.61
CA LEU A 51 -20.24 7.37 -13.76
C LEU A 51 -19.05 8.30 -13.48
N SER A 52 -19.00 8.93 -12.30
CA SER A 52 -17.84 9.74 -11.92
C SER A 52 -16.54 8.93 -11.87
N MET A 53 -16.63 7.65 -11.44
CA MET A 53 -15.49 6.73 -11.46
C MET A 53 -15.12 6.29 -12.87
N ALA A 54 -16.09 6.21 -13.79
CA ALA A 54 -15.79 5.93 -15.19
C ALA A 54 -14.88 6.99 -15.81
N GLU A 55 -15.12 8.28 -15.54
CA GLU A 55 -14.25 9.37 -16.02
C GLU A 55 -12.83 9.29 -15.44
N VAL A 56 -12.69 8.85 -14.18
CA VAL A 56 -11.39 8.56 -13.58
C VAL A 56 -10.72 7.39 -14.32
N TYR A 57 -11.45 6.30 -14.56
CA TYR A 57 -10.90 5.12 -15.22
C TYR A 57 -10.58 5.35 -16.68
N GLU A 58 -11.29 6.22 -17.38
CA GLU A 58 -10.95 6.63 -18.74
C GLU A 58 -9.64 7.42 -18.77
N ARG A 59 -9.45 8.38 -17.86
CA ARG A 59 -8.18 9.11 -17.72
C ARG A 59 -7.01 8.21 -17.35
N GLU A 60 -7.26 7.16 -16.57
CA GLU A 60 -6.28 6.12 -16.23
C GLU A 60 -6.07 5.10 -17.37
N GLY A 61 -6.79 5.19 -18.49
CA GLY A 61 -6.71 4.25 -19.61
C GLY A 61 -7.24 2.85 -19.30
N ARG A 62 -8.07 2.69 -18.27
CA ARG A 62 -8.64 1.40 -17.82
C ARG A 62 -9.98 1.06 -18.46
N MET A 63 -10.63 2.04 -19.08
CA MET A 63 -11.82 1.86 -19.89
C MET A 63 -11.92 2.96 -20.94
N THR A 64 -12.78 2.77 -21.93
CA THR A 64 -13.16 3.80 -22.92
C THR A 64 -14.64 4.10 -22.75
N ILE A 65 -15.01 5.38 -22.69
CA ILE A 65 -16.41 5.81 -22.57
C ILE A 65 -17.04 6.04 -23.95
N ALA A 66 -16.25 6.53 -24.91
CA ALA A 66 -16.73 6.83 -26.26
C ALA A 66 -17.51 5.67 -26.90
N GLY A 67 -18.72 5.96 -27.37
CA GLY A 67 -19.59 5.01 -28.06
C GLY A 67 -20.38 4.05 -27.15
N LYS A 68 -20.28 4.16 -25.82
CA LYS A 68 -21.04 3.35 -24.87
C LYS A 68 -22.31 4.05 -24.40
N THR A 69 -23.31 3.26 -23.99
CA THR A 69 -24.51 3.78 -23.30
C THR A 69 -24.24 4.05 -21.82
N VAL A 70 -25.09 4.85 -21.18
CA VAL A 70 -25.01 5.13 -19.73
C VAL A 70 -24.96 3.84 -18.91
N GLY A 71 -25.83 2.86 -19.21
CA GLY A 71 -25.86 1.58 -18.51
C GLY A 71 -24.60 0.73 -18.71
N GLN A 72 -23.99 0.79 -19.90
CA GLN A 72 -22.72 0.11 -20.17
C GLN A 72 -21.57 0.74 -19.38
N VAL A 73 -21.52 2.07 -19.31
CA VAL A 73 -20.50 2.80 -18.54
C VAL A 73 -20.60 2.45 -17.06
N ILE A 74 -21.81 2.50 -16.47
CA ILE A 74 -22.06 2.15 -15.06
C ILE A 74 -21.63 0.72 -14.77
N LYS A 75 -22.04 -0.24 -15.61
CA LYS A 75 -21.74 -1.66 -15.42
C LYS A 75 -20.24 -1.91 -15.41
N GLU A 76 -19.53 -1.29 -16.35
CA GLU A 76 -18.09 -1.49 -16.49
C GLU A 76 -17.29 -0.79 -15.39
N SER A 77 -17.66 0.43 -15.01
CA SER A 77 -17.00 1.13 -13.91
C SER A 77 -17.27 0.45 -12.56
N THR A 78 -18.47 -0.11 -12.36
CA THR A 78 -18.79 -0.92 -11.18
C THR A 78 -17.90 -2.16 -11.13
N ARG A 79 -17.75 -2.87 -12.25
CA ARG A 79 -16.86 -4.05 -12.34
C ARG A 79 -15.41 -3.69 -11.99
N ILE A 80 -14.87 -2.63 -12.59
CA ILE A 80 -13.49 -2.17 -12.33
C ILE A 80 -13.33 -1.76 -10.85
N THR A 81 -14.34 -1.12 -10.27
CA THR A 81 -14.32 -0.72 -8.85
C THR A 81 -14.31 -1.92 -7.93
N MET A 82 -15.14 -2.94 -8.18
CA MET A 82 -15.14 -4.17 -7.38
C MET A 82 -13.81 -4.91 -7.49
N GLU A 83 -13.23 -5.01 -8.69
CA GLU A 83 -11.91 -5.60 -8.90
C GLU A 83 -10.82 -4.84 -8.13
N LYS A 84 -10.81 -3.50 -8.16
CA LYS A 84 -9.86 -2.69 -7.37
C LYS A 84 -10.04 -2.88 -5.86
N ILE A 85 -11.28 -2.97 -5.36
CA ILE A 85 -11.56 -3.20 -3.95
C ILE A 85 -11.06 -4.59 -3.52
N GLU A 86 -11.32 -5.62 -4.33
CA GLU A 86 -10.92 -6.99 -4.01
C GLU A 86 -9.39 -7.16 -4.05
N GLN A 87 -8.74 -6.58 -5.06
CA GLN A 87 -7.27 -6.49 -5.11
C GLN A 87 -6.71 -5.72 -3.92
N GLY A 88 -7.35 -4.60 -3.54
CA GLY A 88 -6.96 -3.81 -2.37
C GLY A 88 -7.06 -4.59 -1.07
N LYS A 89 -8.14 -5.38 -0.88
CA LYS A 89 -8.32 -6.26 0.28
C LYS A 89 -7.25 -7.34 0.34
N GLN A 90 -7.02 -8.05 -0.77
CA GLN A 90 -6.00 -9.10 -0.84
C GLN A 90 -4.59 -8.54 -0.59
N ALA A 91 -4.26 -7.38 -1.16
CA ALA A 91 -2.97 -6.72 -0.94
C ALA A 91 -2.81 -6.27 0.52
N ASN A 92 -3.88 -5.78 1.15
CA ASN A 92 -3.83 -5.38 2.56
C ASN A 92 -3.71 -6.58 3.50
N GLU A 93 -4.47 -7.66 3.26
CA GLU A 93 -4.35 -8.90 4.03
C GLU A 93 -2.96 -9.52 3.90
N GLU A 94 -2.36 -9.51 2.71
CA GLU A 94 -0.99 -10.01 2.51
C GLU A 94 0.02 -9.12 3.22
N ARG A 95 -0.13 -7.78 3.16
CA ARG A 95 0.70 -6.85 3.91
C ARG A 95 0.58 -7.08 5.42
N GLU A 96 -0.63 -7.27 5.94
CA GLU A 96 -0.87 -7.56 7.35
C GLU A 96 -0.24 -8.91 7.76
N LYS A 97 -0.36 -9.96 6.95
CA LYS A 97 0.32 -11.25 7.16
C LYS A 97 1.83 -11.07 7.18
N GLN A 98 2.41 -10.32 6.25
CA GLN A 98 3.85 -10.06 6.22
C GLN A 98 4.32 -9.25 7.43
N VAL A 99 3.54 -8.27 7.88
CA VAL A 99 3.83 -7.50 9.10
C VAL A 99 3.69 -8.37 10.36
N ALA A 100 2.70 -9.25 10.42
CA ALA A 100 2.56 -10.21 11.52
C ALA A 100 3.74 -11.20 11.55
N LEU A 101 4.10 -11.75 10.39
CA LEU A 101 5.25 -12.64 10.23
C LEU A 101 6.56 -11.93 10.55
N SER A 102 6.74 -10.65 10.19
CA SER A 102 7.93 -9.89 10.53
C SER A 102 8.01 -9.61 12.02
N LYS A 103 6.91 -9.20 12.65
CA LYS A 103 6.82 -9.02 14.12
C LYS A 103 7.11 -10.32 14.88
N GLU A 104 6.63 -11.47 14.40
CA GLU A 104 6.98 -12.77 14.97
C GLU A 104 8.44 -13.15 14.73
N ARG A 105 9.02 -12.81 13.57
CA ARG A 105 10.43 -13.06 13.26
C ARG A 105 11.35 -12.23 14.15
N THR A 106 11.03 -10.96 14.44
CA THR A 106 11.85 -10.09 15.30
C THR A 106 11.93 -10.60 16.74
N LYS A 107 10.94 -11.36 17.23
CA LYS A 107 11.00 -11.97 18.58
C LYS A 107 11.97 -13.15 18.69
N ARG A 108 12.44 -13.70 17.57
CA ARG A 108 13.23 -14.94 17.53
C ARG A 108 14.69 -14.72 17.95
N ILE A 109 15.23 -13.54 17.67
CA ILE A 109 16.60 -13.18 18.01
C ILE A 109 16.57 -11.92 18.86
N LYS A 110 17.09 -12.03 20.07
CA LYS A 110 17.29 -10.88 20.96
C LYS A 110 18.76 -10.47 20.88
N ILE A 111 19.00 -9.21 20.57
CA ILE A 111 20.35 -8.62 20.59
C ILE A 111 20.38 -7.63 21.75
N GLU A 112 21.36 -7.79 22.64
CA GLU A 112 21.53 -6.94 23.82
C GLU A 112 22.95 -6.39 23.85
N LEU A 113 23.09 -5.09 24.14
CA LEU A 113 24.38 -4.50 24.46
C LEU A 113 24.85 -5.06 25.81
N VAL A 114 25.99 -5.73 25.84
CA VAL A 114 26.61 -6.25 27.06
C VAL A 114 27.55 -5.23 27.65
N LYS A 115 28.40 -4.64 26.79
CA LYS A 115 29.46 -3.74 27.22
C LYS A 115 29.75 -2.72 26.12
N LYS A 116 30.02 -1.48 26.54
CA LYS A 116 30.59 -0.44 25.68
C LYS A 116 31.79 0.16 26.39
N GLU A 117 32.92 0.19 25.71
CA GLU A 117 34.15 0.79 26.23
C GLU A 117 34.78 1.68 25.17
N ASN A 118 35.31 2.82 25.62
CA ASN A 118 36.08 3.73 24.78
C ASN A 118 37.55 3.53 25.11
N TYR A 119 38.34 3.23 24.09
CA TYR A 119 39.78 3.06 24.16
C TYR A 119 40.41 4.27 23.47
N PRO A 120 40.90 5.27 24.24
CA PRO A 120 41.55 6.42 23.65
C PRO A 120 42.89 6.01 23.03
N PHE A 121 43.34 6.80 22.07
CA PHE A 121 44.67 6.71 21.47
C PHE A 121 45.74 6.56 22.55
N SER A 122 46.55 5.51 22.43
CA SER A 122 47.63 5.22 23.37
C SER A 122 48.70 4.36 22.72
N VAL A 123 49.78 4.99 22.30
CA VAL A 123 50.97 4.31 21.72
C VAL A 123 51.54 3.28 22.69
N GLN A 124 51.57 3.59 24.00
CA GLN A 124 52.08 2.68 25.03
C GLN A 124 51.25 1.39 25.16
N LYS A 125 49.96 1.43 24.79
CA LYS A 125 49.05 0.30 24.82
C LYS A 125 48.80 -0.31 23.43
N GLY A 126 49.53 0.15 22.41
CA GLY A 126 49.35 -0.29 21.02
C GLY A 126 48.03 0.13 20.37
N ILE A 127 47.37 1.18 20.89
CA ILE A 127 46.12 1.72 20.37
C ILE A 127 46.46 2.95 19.53
N TYR A 128 46.34 2.83 18.21
CA TYR A 128 46.78 3.87 17.26
C TYR A 128 45.66 4.78 16.75
N ASN A 129 44.39 4.48 17.07
CA ASN A 129 43.21 5.29 16.80
C ASN A 129 42.28 5.25 18.03
N ASP A 130 41.40 6.24 18.21
CA ASP A 130 40.34 6.13 19.21
C ASP A 130 39.37 5.02 18.79
N VAL A 131 39.13 4.04 19.67
CA VAL A 131 38.28 2.88 19.37
C VAL A 131 37.13 2.80 20.35
N ILE A 132 35.91 2.66 19.81
CA ILE A 132 34.75 2.25 20.61
C ILE A 132 34.60 0.74 20.43
N ARG A 133 34.78 -0.01 21.53
CA ARG A 133 34.47 -1.43 21.58
C ARG A 133 33.06 -1.65 22.10
N ILE A 134 32.31 -2.47 21.39
CA ILE A 134 30.91 -2.80 21.66
C ILE A 134 30.82 -4.32 21.73
N ASP A 135 30.56 -4.86 22.92
CA ASP A 135 30.25 -6.28 23.08
C ASP A 135 28.72 -6.43 23.09
N TYR A 136 28.18 -7.26 22.20
CA TYR A 136 26.76 -7.54 22.11
C TYR A 136 26.48 -9.03 22.25
N ARG A 137 25.34 -9.37 22.84
CA ARG A 137 24.88 -10.74 23.03
C ARG A 137 23.70 -11.02 22.14
N MET A 138 23.81 -12.09 21.37
CA MET A 138 22.76 -12.64 20.53
C MET A 138 22.14 -13.82 21.25
N THR A 139 20.81 -13.84 21.39
CA THR A 139 20.08 -14.94 22.01
C THR A 139 19.00 -15.45 21.06
N ASN A 140 19.00 -16.75 20.77
CA ASN A 140 17.91 -17.39 20.03
C ASN A 140 16.76 -17.74 21.00
N ASN A 141 15.74 -16.88 21.02
CA ASN A 141 14.52 -17.07 21.81
C ASN A 141 13.45 -17.89 21.08
N SER A 142 13.75 -18.36 19.86
CA SER A 142 12.79 -19.14 19.10
C SER A 142 12.73 -20.60 19.56
N GLY A 143 11.67 -21.31 19.19
CA GLY A 143 11.53 -22.74 19.46
C GLY A 143 12.41 -23.65 18.59
N LYS A 144 13.23 -23.11 17.68
CA LYS A 144 13.97 -23.85 16.64
C LYS A 144 15.40 -23.31 16.50
N PRO A 145 16.35 -24.10 15.96
CA PRO A 145 17.65 -23.55 15.58
C PRO A 145 17.49 -22.52 14.45
N ILE A 146 18.36 -21.51 14.45
CA ILE A 146 18.46 -20.46 13.42
C ILE A 146 19.78 -20.67 12.70
N SER A 147 19.75 -20.86 11.37
CA SER A 147 20.96 -21.13 10.58
C SER A 147 21.81 -19.88 10.36
N ALA A 148 21.17 -18.76 10.05
CA ALA A 148 21.86 -17.49 9.83
C ALA A 148 20.88 -16.33 10.03
N PHE A 149 21.41 -15.14 10.31
CA PHE A 149 20.64 -13.91 10.28
C PHE A 149 21.51 -12.70 9.95
N LYS A 150 20.83 -11.63 9.55
CA LYS A 150 21.43 -10.32 9.34
C LYS A 150 20.81 -9.33 10.31
N ALA A 151 21.64 -8.46 10.85
CA ALA A 151 21.23 -7.35 11.69
C ALA A 151 22.00 -6.10 11.24
N SER A 152 21.64 -4.96 11.79
CA SER A 152 22.44 -3.74 11.70
C SER A 152 22.44 -3.07 13.05
N PHE A 153 23.51 -2.35 13.36
CA PHE A 153 23.53 -1.41 14.46
C PHE A 153 23.84 -0.03 13.92
N THR A 154 23.24 0.96 14.56
CA THR A 154 23.40 2.37 14.24
C THR A 154 23.85 3.09 15.50
N LEU A 155 24.92 3.86 15.40
CA LEU A 155 25.32 4.81 16.43
C LEU A 155 24.65 6.14 16.13
N LEU A 156 23.98 6.66 17.15
CA LEU A 156 23.36 7.98 17.12
C LEU A 156 24.21 8.94 17.94
N ASP A 157 24.25 10.21 17.53
CA ASP A 157 24.81 11.28 18.34
C ASP A 157 23.85 11.69 19.48
N ALA A 158 24.24 12.74 20.22
CA ALA A 158 23.42 13.27 21.31
C ALA A 158 22.08 13.89 20.85
N PHE A 159 21.96 14.22 19.56
CA PHE A 159 20.77 14.81 18.95
C PHE A 159 19.89 13.75 18.27
N GLY A 160 20.32 12.48 18.25
CA GLY A 160 19.61 11.37 17.63
C GLY A 160 19.91 11.21 16.14
N GLU A 161 20.89 11.92 15.59
CA GLU A 161 21.33 11.78 14.20
C GLU A 161 22.26 10.57 14.05
N SER A 162 22.10 9.82 12.96
CA SER A 162 22.93 8.65 12.67
C SER A 162 24.33 9.08 12.24
N ILE A 163 25.32 8.83 13.09
CA ILE A 163 26.73 9.09 12.80
C ILE A 163 27.46 7.87 12.22
N PHE A 164 26.92 6.67 12.41
CA PHE A 164 27.50 5.44 11.86
C PHE A 164 26.44 4.33 11.79
N THR A 165 26.42 3.56 10.71
CA THR A 165 25.61 2.35 10.60
C THR A 165 26.46 1.23 10.03
N SER A 166 26.39 0.05 10.65
CA SER A 166 27.08 -1.14 10.16
C SER A 166 26.18 -2.37 10.20
N GLY A 167 26.33 -3.21 9.18
CA GLY A 167 25.64 -4.48 9.07
C GLY A 167 26.39 -5.58 9.79
N ILE A 168 25.65 -6.43 10.51
CA ILE A 168 26.14 -7.66 11.11
C ILE A 168 25.54 -8.82 10.31
N THR A 169 26.38 -9.73 9.83
CA THR A 169 25.95 -11.03 9.31
C THR A 169 26.48 -12.11 10.23
N TYR A 170 25.62 -13.01 10.66
CA TYR A 170 25.99 -14.16 11.48
C TYR A 170 25.47 -15.43 10.81
N ASP A 171 26.39 -16.30 10.40
CA ASP A 171 26.17 -17.48 9.56
C ASP A 171 26.60 -18.80 10.22
N GLU A 172 27.19 -18.75 11.41
CA GLU A 172 27.58 -19.93 12.19
C GLU A 172 26.37 -20.68 12.79
N GLY A 173 25.21 -20.03 12.81
CA GLY A 173 23.97 -20.55 13.39
C GLY A 173 23.88 -20.43 14.91
N LEU A 174 22.64 -20.31 15.42
CA LEU A 174 22.33 -20.35 16.85
C LEU A 174 21.34 -21.48 17.15
N GLN A 175 21.73 -22.37 18.05
CA GLN A 175 20.86 -23.37 18.63
C GLN A 175 19.76 -22.73 19.47
N LYS A 176 18.70 -23.50 19.75
CA LYS A 176 17.58 -23.04 20.58
C LYS A 176 18.07 -22.63 21.96
N GLY A 177 17.78 -21.39 22.38
CA GLY A 177 18.16 -20.85 23.68
C GLY A 177 19.63 -20.50 23.83
N GLU A 178 20.44 -20.69 22.77
CA GLU A 178 21.86 -20.37 22.79
C GLU A 178 22.09 -18.87 22.92
N LYS A 179 23.18 -18.52 23.61
CA LYS A 179 23.64 -17.15 23.84
C LYS A 179 25.09 -17.03 23.39
N VAL A 180 25.32 -16.19 22.39
CA VAL A 180 26.66 -15.92 21.85
C VAL A 180 26.99 -14.46 22.10
N THR A 181 28.19 -14.19 22.61
CA THR A 181 28.69 -12.81 22.77
C THR A 181 29.72 -12.54 21.69
N GLN A 182 29.55 -11.44 20.96
CA GLN A 182 30.47 -11.00 19.92
C GLN A 182 30.98 -9.59 20.26
N ALA A 183 32.23 -9.32 19.90
CA ALA A 183 32.85 -8.02 20.06
C ALA A 183 32.92 -7.31 18.70
N TYR A 184 32.51 -6.06 18.68
CA TYR A 184 32.65 -5.17 17.53
C TYR A 184 33.51 -3.97 17.91
N GLN A 185 34.35 -3.51 16.99
CA GLN A 185 35.18 -2.32 17.20
C GLN A 185 34.86 -1.31 16.11
N VAL A 186 34.63 -0.07 16.53
CA VAL A 186 34.45 1.08 15.64
C VAL A 186 35.64 2.00 15.87
N GLU A 187 36.43 2.20 14.82
CA GLU A 187 37.43 3.26 14.82
C GLU A 187 36.73 4.61 14.68
N VAL A 188 36.98 5.50 15.63
CA VAL A 188 36.50 6.86 15.60
C VAL A 188 37.69 7.69 15.15
N SER A 189 37.64 8.18 13.92
CA SER A 189 38.61 9.20 13.51
C SER A 189 38.31 10.47 14.29
N PRO A 190 39.31 11.11 14.94
CA PRO A 190 39.11 12.44 15.47
C PRO A 190 38.77 13.34 14.30
N PHE A 191 37.57 13.92 14.30
CA PHE A 191 37.25 15.01 13.42
C PHE A 191 38.24 16.15 13.75
N THR A 192 39.26 16.35 12.91
CA THR A 192 39.90 17.65 12.84
C THR A 192 38.87 18.59 12.25
N GLU A 193 38.16 19.33 13.11
CA GLU A 193 37.55 20.59 12.69
C GLU A 193 38.67 21.43 12.05
N GLY A 194 38.54 21.70 10.75
CA GLY A 194 39.39 22.62 10.01
C GLY A 194 38.94 24.05 10.22
#